data_AF-A0A3N5N676-F1
#
_entry.id   AF-A0A3N5N676-F1
#
_cell.length_a   1.000
_cell.length_b   1.000
_cell.length_c   1.000
_cell.angle_alpha   90.00
_cell.angle_beta   90.00
_cell.angle_gamma   90.00
#
_symmetry.space_group_name_H-M   'P 1'
#
loop_
_entity.id
_entity.type
_entity.pdbx_description
1 polymer ?
#
loop_
_entity_poly.entity_id
_entity_poly.type
_entity_poly.pdbx_seq_one_letter_code
_entity_poly.pdbx_strand_id
1 'polypeptide(L)' 'NKLSAGVAEAVKAPDVAQRLTGDGSTPVGSTAEEFAAVIKAEIAKWRKVIKDTGIVLN' A
#
# COMPACT_ATOMS: atom_id res chain seq x y z
N ASN A 1 14.15 8.66 5.41
CA ASN A 1 13.67 8.63 6.82
C ASN A 1 14.02 7.26 7.42
N LYS A 2 14.68 7.19 8.59
CA LYS A 2 15.13 5.92 9.20
C LYS A 2 13.98 4.93 9.47
N LEU A 3 12.78 5.44 9.77
CA LEU A 3 11.60 4.60 9.99
C LEU A 3 11.18 3.87 8.71
N SER A 4 11.09 4.57 7.58
CA SER A 4 10.70 3.97 6.30
C SER A 4 11.69 2.89 5.87
N ALA A 5 13.00 3.13 6.05
CA ALA A 5 14.02 2.12 5.77
C ALA A 5 13.86 0.88 6.66
N GLY A 6 13.70 1.07 7.98
CA GLY A 6 13.50 -0.05 8.90
C GLY A 6 12.21 -0.84 8.64
N VAL A 7 11.13 -0.18 8.23
CA VAL A 7 9.88 -0.86 7.82
C VAL A 7 10.09 -1.66 6.54
N ALA A 8 10.79 -1.08 5.54
CA ALA A 8 11.08 -1.78 4.29
C ALA A 8 11.94 -3.03 4.50
N GLU A 9 12.91 -2.97 5.41
CA GLU A 9 13.71 -4.12 5.83
C GLU A 9 12.87 -5.17 6.57
N ALA A 10 12.06 -4.75 7.54
CA ALA A 10 11.21 -5.66 8.32
C ALA A 10 10.21 -6.41 7.43
N VAL A 11 9.56 -5.74 6.48
CA VAL A 11 8.61 -6.38 5.55
C VAL A 11 9.28 -7.43 4.66
N LYS A 12 10.58 -7.29 4.40
CA LYS A 12 11.39 -8.24 3.59
C LYS A 12 11.99 -9.36 4.44
N ALA A 13 11.90 -9.30 5.77
CA ALA A 13 12.36 -10.37 6.64
C ALA A 13 11.54 -11.65 6.36
N PRO A 14 12.17 -12.83 6.22
CA PRO A 14 11.47 -14.04 5.77
C PRO A 14 10.27 -14.44 6.64
N ASP A 15 10.39 -14.30 7.95
CA ASP A 15 9.33 -14.61 8.91
C ASP A 15 8.14 -13.64 8.79
N VAL A 16 8.42 -12.35 8.58
CA VAL A 16 7.39 -11.33 8.38
C VAL A 16 6.71 -11.50 7.02
N ALA A 17 7.49 -11.72 5.96
CA ALA A 17 6.98 -11.93 4.61
C ALA A 17 6.09 -13.19 4.55
N GLN A 18 6.48 -14.26 5.23
CA GLN A 18 5.68 -15.49 5.32
C GLN A 18 4.36 -15.26 6.04
N ARG A 19 4.35 -14.51 7.15
CA ARG A 19 3.10 -14.16 7.85
C ARG A 19 2.18 -13.31 6.99
N LEU A 20 2.71 -12.25 6.38
CA LEU A 20 1.93 -11.38 5.48
C LEU A 20 1.33 -12.17 4.31
N THR A 21 2.11 -13.08 3.72
CA THR A 21 1.62 -13.96 2.65
C THR A 21 0.55 -14.93 3.16
N GLY A 22 0.71 -15.46 4.38
CA GLY A 22 -0.28 -16.30 5.04
C GLY A 22 -1.63 -15.61 5.26
N ASP A 23 -1.61 -14.29 5.50
CA ASP A 23 -2.82 -13.45 5.63
C ASP A 23 -3.39 -13.00 4.27
N GLY A 24 -2.85 -13.49 3.16
CA GLY A 24 -3.27 -13.10 1.80
C GLY A 24 -2.72 -11.76 1.33
N SER A 25 -1.77 -11.16 2.06
CA SER A 25 -1.11 -9.91 1.67
C SER A 25 0.11 -10.18 0.78
N THR A 26 0.45 -9.20 -0.07
CA THR A 26 1.69 -9.25 -0.86
C THR A 26 2.72 -8.27 -0.25
N PRO A 27 3.82 -8.74 0.35
CA PRO A 27 4.84 -7.87 0.91
C PRO A 27 5.64 -7.18 -0.21
N VAL A 28 5.68 -5.84 -0.21
CA VAL A 28 6.41 -5.03 -1.20
C VAL A 28 7.68 -4.41 -0.61
N GLY A 29 7.57 -3.79 0.57
CA GLY A 29 8.69 -3.09 1.22
C GLY A 29 9.24 -1.93 0.37
N SER A 30 8.34 -1.06 -0.09
CA SER A 30 8.66 0.11 -0.92
C SER A 30 9.33 1.23 -0.12
N THR A 31 9.86 2.21 -0.84
CA THR A 31 10.28 3.50 -0.29
C THR A 31 9.08 4.37 0.09
N ALA A 32 9.32 5.43 0.86
CA ALA A 32 8.30 6.40 1.24
C ALA A 32 7.75 7.15 0.01
N GLU A 33 8.62 7.47 -0.94
CA GLU A 33 8.28 8.18 -2.18
C GLU A 33 7.40 7.32 -3.09
N GLU A 34 7.72 6.04 -3.24
CA GLU A 34 6.89 5.08 -3.99
C GLU A 34 5.52 4.91 -3.33
N PHE A 35 5.47 4.80 -2.00
CA PHE A 35 4.19 4.69 -1.30
C PHE A 35 3.33 5.95 -1.45
N ALA A 36 3.95 7.13 -1.39
CA ALA A 36 3.26 8.39 -1.65
C ALA A 36 2.72 8.48 -3.09
N ALA A 37 3.44 7.92 -4.07
CA ALA A 37 2.97 7.85 -5.45
C ALA A 37 1.73 6.95 -5.59
N VAL A 38 1.72 5.78 -4.93
CA VAL A 38 0.57 4.87 -4.88
C VAL A 38 -0.66 5.58 -4.30
N ILE A 39 -0.52 6.27 -3.17
CA ILE A 39 -1.63 7.01 -2.55
C ILE A 39 -2.24 8.02 -3.54
N LYS A 40 -1.40 8.81 -4.23
CA LYS A 40 -1.87 9.79 -5.22
C LYS A 40 -2.61 9.12 -6.38
N ALA A 41 -2.10 8.01 -6.89
CA ALA A 41 -2.71 7.26 -7.98
C ALA A 41 -4.06 6.65 -7.57
N GLU A 42 -4.12 6.02 -6.39
CA GLU A 42 -5.36 5.43 -5.86
C GLU A 42 -6.43 6.50 -5.61
N ILE A 43 -6.07 7.65 -5.03
CA ILE A 43 -7.01 8.76 -4.86
C ILE A 43 -7.59 9.22 -6.21
N ALA A 44 -6.75 9.39 -7.23
CA ALA A 44 -7.20 9.81 -8.54
C ALA A 44 -8.14 8.76 -9.19
N LYS A 45 -7.77 7.48 -9.11
CA LYS A 45 -8.54 6.35 -9.61
C LYS A 45 -9.91 6.27 -8.95
N TRP A 46 -9.97 6.24 -7.62
CA TRP A 46 -11.24 6.09 -6.90
C TRP A 46 -12.13 7.33 -7.01
N ARG A 47 -11.54 8.53 -7.09
CA ARG A 47 -12.30 9.75 -7.40
C ARG A 47 -12.99 9.65 -8.77
N LYS A 48 -12.33 9.08 -9.77
CA LYS A 48 -12.96 8.83 -11.08
C LYS A 48 -14.07 7.80 -10.97
N VAL A 49 -13.83 6.67 -10.32
CA VAL A 49 -14.84 5.62 -10.11
C VAL A 49 -16.10 6.20 -9.46
N ILE A 50 -15.98 6.93 -8.36
CA ILE A 50 -17.10 7.54 -7.64
C ILE A 50 -17.90 8.49 -8.55
N LYS A 51 -17.22 9.34 -9.33
CA LYS A 51 -17.88 10.26 -10.27
C LYS A 51 -18.62 9.53 -11.37
N ASP A 52 -18.04 8.45 -11.88
CA ASP A 52 -18.61 7.69 -13.00
C ASP A 52 -19.79 6.80 -12.56
N THR A 53 -19.80 6.29 -11.33
CA THR A 53 -20.82 5.35 -10.84
C THR A 53 -21.88 5.97 -9.92
N GLY A 54 -21.63 7.16 -9.37
CA GLY A 54 -22.54 7.80 -8.41
C GLY A 54 -22.58 7.12 -7.03
N ILE A 55 -21.61 6.25 -6.72
CA ILE A 55 -21.51 5.58 -5.41
C ILE A 55 -21.32 6.63 -4.32
N VAL A 56 -22.18 6.57 -3.29
CA VAL A 56 -22.08 7.36 -2.06
C VAL A 56 -22.00 6.42 -0.87
N LEU A 57 -21.27 6.82 0.18
CA LEU A 57 -21.25 6.08 1.44
C LEU A 57 -22.50 6.47 2.25
N ASN A 58 -23.29 5.47 2.66
CA ASN A 58 -24.46 5.66 3.52
C ASN A 58 -24.08 5.74 5.00
#